data_AF-A0A226EHW2-F1
#
_entry.id   AF-A0A226EHW2-F1
#
_cell.length_a   1.000
_cell.length_b   1.000
_cell.length_c   1.000
_cell.angle_alpha   90.00
_cell.angle_beta   90.00
_cell.angle_gamma   90.00
#
_symmetry.space_group_name_H-M   'P 1'
#
loop_
_entity.id
_entity.type
_entity.pdbx_description
1 polymer ?
#
loop_
_entity_poly.entity_id
_entity_poly.type
_entity_poly.pdbx_seq_one_letter_code
_entity_poly.pdbx_strand_id
1 'polypeptide(L)'
;MGKKGKKGKGGKVTDGLLPAEMARPALLGFMVRLQAEMDKEREERNYYMLEREKMFQMWNLLMEQIQLEKEKAALFDAHLQDVEKMKDGEEDLYNRKLRFLKQEHSRKLGDIRLHHLSLMKHVQDDNWAIQVVMREVLMGRKKEIRQAQMAFYQIIRGLYWKHAKDVSDMRKEFAREIRRLETSFDRRLFDQNEKKDEEQERQVVILATNKESQIQSLIENHRIAAEELAKYFKDLIRHNLGLICVMKDSAKKEKMMELRSKKNCEDFKAKYENFVSSAVQWKQDMERWSVEHVNDDVEALATELRDVNEQCKRLKHAQRMVECSNETLQQRMTLVLKEKEALQNQFGRSIVEAQKRGLMNRFVNEIKKKAAKREGELYEALADNVEKAPGDDTNYFEALMSPRERDMAYITADITEFATEHQNVEESYMEAFTKNEINLADIGFPVKKTGAKPRGKEEDLLNATENEPRTMSKRHRSGVTKESRKSSRRITTTSSKQSMAARPAASTYANSSGS
;
A
#
# COMPACT_ATOMS: atom_id res chain seq x y z
N MET A 1 110.70 102.75 4.18
CA MET A 1 109.87 103.86 4.71
C MET A 1 110.12 103.96 6.21
N GLY A 2 110.43 105.10 6.86
CA GLY A 2 110.80 106.40 6.29
C GLY A 2 110.28 107.63 7.05
N LYS A 3 110.65 107.86 8.31
CA LYS A 3 110.34 109.14 9.00
C LYS A 3 111.43 109.58 9.99
N LYS A 4 111.80 110.87 9.91
CA LYS A 4 112.82 111.57 10.75
C LYS A 4 112.12 112.10 12.03
N GLY A 5 112.78 112.43 13.14
CA GLY A 5 114.22 112.58 13.43
C GLY A 5 114.66 114.05 13.49
N LYS A 6 114.89 114.62 14.68
CA LYS A 6 115.34 116.04 14.84
C LYS A 6 116.22 116.24 16.09
N LYS A 7 117.47 116.67 15.88
CA LYS A 7 118.37 117.28 16.89
C LYS A 7 118.09 118.80 16.94
N GLY A 8 118.48 119.59 17.95
CA GLY A 8 119.34 119.34 19.10
C GLY A 8 120.72 120.01 18.93
N LYS A 9 120.89 121.25 19.45
CA LYS A 9 122.21 121.91 19.62
C LYS A 9 122.10 123.14 20.54
N GLY A 10 123.20 123.48 21.23
CA GLY A 10 123.37 124.71 21.98
C GLY A 10 124.84 124.91 22.38
N GLY A 11 125.23 126.17 22.61
CA GLY A 11 126.53 126.56 23.20
C GLY A 11 127.77 126.47 22.29
N LYS A 12 128.50 127.59 22.17
CA LYS A 12 129.72 127.78 22.98
C LYS A 12 130.09 129.26 23.08
N VAL A 13 130.64 129.65 24.21
CA VAL A 13 131.39 130.91 24.41
C VAL A 13 132.87 130.53 24.42
N THR A 14 133.72 131.39 23.85
CA THR A 14 135.18 131.35 24.04
C THR A 14 135.65 132.80 24.23
N ASP A 15 136.04 133.11 25.46
CA ASP A 15 136.69 134.36 25.82
C ASP A 15 138.17 134.32 25.42
N GLY A 16 138.82 135.48 25.24
CA GLY A 16 140.21 135.49 24.82
C GLY A 16 140.90 136.86 24.71
N LEU A 17 142.22 136.79 24.95
CA LEU A 17 143.25 137.84 24.82
C LEU A 17 143.38 138.77 26.05
N LEU A 18 144.58 139.19 26.49
CA LEU A 18 145.93 139.00 25.93
C LEU A 18 147.00 138.96 27.06
N PRO A 19 147.88 137.94 27.15
CA PRO A 19 148.86 137.83 28.25
C PRO A 19 150.16 138.61 27.96
N ALA A 20 150.09 139.95 27.92
CA ALA A 20 151.25 140.82 27.69
C ALA A 20 151.91 141.37 28.98
N GLU A 21 151.18 141.43 30.09
CA GLU A 21 151.62 142.13 31.33
C GLU A 21 151.58 141.23 32.59
N MET A 22 151.56 139.91 32.42
CA MET A 22 151.45 138.94 33.53
C MET A 22 152.82 138.53 34.10
N ALA A 23 153.02 138.75 35.39
CA ALA A 23 154.29 138.48 36.06
C ALA A 23 154.66 136.97 36.16
N ARG A 24 155.97 136.71 36.29
CA ARG A 24 156.64 135.39 36.19
C ARG A 24 155.96 134.21 36.93
N PRO A 25 155.35 134.34 38.13
CA PRO A 25 154.70 133.21 38.81
C PRO A 25 153.52 132.58 38.03
N ALA A 26 152.83 133.35 37.19
CA ALA A 26 151.59 132.89 36.55
C ALA A 26 151.81 131.79 35.48
N LEU A 27 152.99 131.76 34.84
CA LEU A 27 153.31 130.83 33.75
C LEU A 27 153.53 129.38 34.22
N LEU A 28 154.19 129.19 35.37
CA LEU A 28 154.47 127.84 35.90
C LEU A 28 153.17 127.09 36.26
N GLY A 29 152.20 127.81 36.83
CA GLY A 29 150.86 127.29 37.12
C GLY A 29 150.00 126.98 35.89
N PHE A 30 150.49 127.23 34.66
CA PHE A 30 149.81 126.85 33.42
C PHE A 30 150.37 125.54 32.85
N MET A 31 151.69 125.33 32.89
CA MET A 31 152.34 124.10 32.42
C MET A 31 151.89 122.86 33.21
N VAL A 32 151.76 122.97 34.55
CA VAL A 32 151.32 121.86 35.40
C VAL A 32 149.89 121.41 35.07
N ARG A 33 149.00 122.34 34.69
CA ARG A 33 147.63 122.01 34.27
C ARG A 33 147.63 121.27 32.93
N LEU A 34 148.37 121.77 31.94
CA LEU A 34 148.53 121.09 30.64
C LEU A 34 149.06 119.66 30.79
N GLN A 35 150.00 119.42 31.71
CA GLN A 35 150.52 118.07 31.92
C GLN A 35 149.50 117.13 32.60
N ALA A 36 148.73 117.63 33.57
CA ALA A 36 147.63 116.88 34.16
C ALA A 36 146.49 116.57 33.16
N GLU A 37 146.20 117.49 32.24
CA GLU A 37 145.25 117.27 31.13
C GLU A 37 145.77 116.19 30.16
N MET A 38 147.06 116.21 29.81
CA MET A 38 147.69 115.21 28.94
C MET A 38 147.71 113.79 29.54
N ASP A 39 147.90 113.65 30.86
CA ASP A 39 147.86 112.34 31.52
C ASP A 39 146.41 111.85 31.73
N LYS A 40 145.47 112.74 32.04
CA LYS A 40 144.03 112.41 32.04
C LYS A 40 143.53 111.94 30.68
N GLU A 41 143.98 112.57 29.59
CA GLU A 41 143.70 112.11 28.23
C GLU A 41 144.24 110.70 27.94
N ARG A 42 145.33 110.27 28.57
CA ARG A 42 145.89 108.91 28.42
C ARG A 42 145.06 107.89 29.20
N GLU A 43 144.67 108.22 30.43
CA GLU A 43 143.80 107.39 31.26
C GLU A 43 142.44 107.18 30.58
N GLU A 44 141.81 108.25 30.08
CA GLU A 44 140.55 108.16 29.32
C GLU A 44 140.69 107.28 28.07
N ARG A 45 141.80 107.41 27.33
CA ARG A 45 142.06 106.59 26.12
C ARG A 45 142.24 105.11 26.45
N ASN A 46 142.94 104.80 27.55
CA ASN A 46 143.13 103.43 28.02
C ASN A 46 141.80 102.84 28.53
N TYR A 47 141.02 103.63 29.28
CA TYR A 47 139.68 103.26 29.73
C TYR A 47 138.75 102.95 28.54
N TYR A 48 138.69 103.82 27.52
CA TYR A 48 137.89 103.56 26.32
C TYR A 48 138.41 102.37 25.49
N MET A 49 139.70 102.04 25.53
CA MET A 49 140.23 100.83 24.90
C MET A 49 139.79 99.56 25.65
N LEU A 50 139.90 99.53 26.98
CA LEU A 50 139.44 98.41 27.80
C LEU A 50 137.92 98.21 27.71
N GLU A 51 137.14 99.29 27.76
CA GLU A 51 135.68 99.22 27.62
C GLU A 51 135.29 98.79 26.19
N ARG A 52 136.06 99.19 25.15
CA ARG A 52 135.91 98.67 23.78
C ARG A 52 136.21 97.17 23.70
N GLU A 53 137.30 96.69 24.28
CA GLU A 53 137.66 95.27 24.26
C GLU A 53 136.66 94.41 25.03
N LYS A 54 136.21 94.88 26.19
CA LYS A 54 135.11 94.27 26.97
C LYS A 54 133.80 94.21 26.17
N MET A 55 133.44 95.27 25.45
CA MET A 55 132.28 95.26 24.55
C MET A 55 132.47 94.30 23.35
N PHE A 56 133.68 94.17 22.80
CA PHE A 56 133.99 93.19 21.75
C PHE A 56 133.95 91.74 22.26
N GLN A 57 134.48 91.46 23.46
CA GLN A 57 134.41 90.15 24.10
C GLN A 57 132.96 89.76 24.40
N MET A 58 132.18 90.67 24.98
CA MET A 58 130.75 90.46 25.25
C MET A 58 129.96 90.29 23.95
N TRP A 59 130.28 91.04 22.89
CA TRP A 59 129.66 90.87 21.58
C TRP A 59 129.97 89.50 20.97
N ASN A 60 131.24 89.06 20.99
CA ASN A 60 131.64 87.76 20.46
C ASN A 60 130.98 86.62 21.24
N LEU A 61 130.98 86.69 22.57
CA LEU A 61 130.33 85.69 23.43
C LEU A 61 128.80 85.66 23.25
N LEU A 62 128.16 86.82 23.05
CA LEU A 62 126.74 86.88 22.68
C LEU A 62 126.49 86.26 21.30
N MET A 63 127.37 86.49 20.33
CA MET A 63 127.28 85.90 18.99
C MET A 63 127.48 84.38 19.01
N GLU A 64 128.40 83.87 19.83
CA GLU A 64 128.60 82.43 20.09
C GLU A 64 127.38 81.81 20.78
N GLN A 65 126.79 82.49 21.77
CA GLN A 65 125.54 82.05 22.41
C GLN A 65 124.37 82.02 21.42
N ILE A 66 124.21 83.07 20.59
CA ILE A 66 123.21 83.13 19.53
C ILE A 66 123.42 82.01 18.50
N GLN A 67 124.66 81.63 18.21
CA GLN A 67 124.98 80.55 17.31
C GLN A 67 124.66 79.18 17.93
N LEU A 68 125.03 78.95 19.20
CA LEU A 68 124.67 77.74 19.95
C LEU A 68 123.15 77.56 20.10
N GLU A 69 122.39 78.62 20.37
CA GLU A 69 120.93 78.52 20.47
C GLU A 69 120.27 78.28 19.10
N LYS A 70 120.84 78.80 17.99
CA LYS A 70 120.40 78.43 16.63
C LYS A 70 120.68 76.97 16.31
N GLU A 71 121.85 76.46 16.69
CA GLU A 71 122.23 75.06 16.47
C GLU A 71 121.37 74.11 17.32
N LYS A 72 121.08 74.46 18.57
CA LYS A 72 120.08 73.76 19.40
C LYS A 72 118.68 73.80 18.77
N ALA A 73 118.23 74.96 18.30
CA ALA A 73 116.93 75.08 17.64
C ALA A 73 116.85 74.19 16.39
N ALA A 74 117.87 74.21 15.53
CA ALA A 74 117.94 73.34 14.37
C ALA A 74 117.98 71.83 14.72
N LEU A 75 118.65 71.45 15.82
CA LEU A 75 118.62 70.08 16.33
C LEU A 75 117.25 69.68 16.90
N PHE A 76 116.55 70.59 17.59
CA PHE A 76 115.19 70.36 18.07
C PHE A 76 114.18 70.28 16.90
N ASP A 77 114.31 71.14 15.89
CA ASP A 77 113.49 71.09 14.67
C ASP A 77 113.71 69.77 13.90
N ALA A 78 114.97 69.32 13.78
CA ALA A 78 115.29 68.03 13.17
C ALA A 78 114.71 66.85 13.96
N HIS A 79 114.86 66.85 15.29
CA HIS A 79 114.27 65.83 16.17
C HIS A 79 112.74 65.84 16.13
N LEU A 80 112.11 67.02 16.06
CA LEU A 80 110.66 67.15 15.92
C LEU A 80 110.19 66.54 14.60
N GLN A 81 110.84 66.88 13.49
CA GLN A 81 110.57 66.28 12.17
C GLN A 81 110.77 64.76 12.16
N ASP A 82 111.76 64.22 12.87
CA ASP A 82 111.96 62.76 12.97
C ASP A 82 110.88 62.08 13.82
N VAL A 83 110.43 62.72 14.91
CA VAL A 83 109.26 62.25 15.68
C VAL A 83 107.96 62.32 14.85
N GLU A 84 107.80 63.34 14.01
CA GLU A 84 106.67 63.47 13.08
C GLU A 84 106.70 62.37 12.01
N LYS A 85 107.83 62.15 11.32
CA LYS A 85 108.01 61.03 10.36
C LYS A 85 107.70 59.66 10.98
N MET A 86 108.07 59.46 12.25
CA MET A 86 107.77 58.21 12.96
C MET A 86 106.28 58.07 13.28
N LYS A 87 105.59 59.15 13.67
CA LYS A 87 104.13 59.16 13.83
C LYS A 87 103.39 58.95 12.52
N ASP A 88 103.82 59.59 11.44
CA ASP A 88 103.25 59.41 10.10
C ASP A 88 103.39 57.95 9.65
N GLY A 89 104.56 57.34 9.88
CA GLY A 89 104.80 55.91 9.61
C GLY A 89 103.96 54.97 10.48
N GLU A 90 103.72 55.31 11.75
CA GLU A 90 102.77 54.59 12.61
C GLU A 90 101.33 54.73 12.12
N GLU A 91 100.88 55.95 11.80
CA GLU A 91 99.55 56.21 11.27
C GLU A 91 99.33 55.46 9.95
N ASP A 92 100.29 55.46 9.03
CA ASP A 92 100.14 54.75 7.76
C ASP A 92 100.13 53.22 7.94
N LEU A 93 100.84 52.71 8.94
CA LEU A 93 100.76 51.31 9.38
C LEU A 93 99.41 50.98 10.01
N TYR A 94 98.85 51.85 10.86
CA TYR A 94 97.50 51.70 11.43
C TYR A 94 96.42 51.79 10.34
N ASN A 95 96.54 52.74 9.41
CA ASN A 95 95.65 52.87 8.25
C ASN A 95 95.76 51.64 7.34
N ARG A 96 96.96 51.06 7.13
CA ARG A 96 97.14 49.79 6.40
C ARG A 96 96.49 48.61 7.12
N LYS A 97 96.66 48.49 8.44
CA LYS A 97 95.97 47.47 9.27
C LYS A 97 94.45 47.63 9.21
N LEU A 98 93.93 48.86 9.29
CA LEU A 98 92.50 49.15 9.21
C LEU A 98 91.92 48.87 7.82
N ARG A 99 92.66 49.19 6.74
CA ARG A 99 92.32 48.83 5.36
C ARG A 99 92.22 47.31 5.21
N PHE A 100 93.21 46.56 5.69
CA PHE A 100 93.20 45.09 5.69
C PHE A 100 92.02 44.52 6.50
N LEU A 101 91.80 44.98 7.73
CA LEU A 101 90.72 44.49 8.60
C LEU A 101 89.33 44.75 7.99
N LYS A 102 89.12 45.94 7.39
CA LYS A 102 87.89 46.24 6.63
C LYS A 102 87.72 45.32 5.42
N GLN A 103 88.79 45.02 4.68
CA GLN A 103 88.76 44.08 3.57
C GLN A 103 88.47 42.64 4.04
N GLU A 104 89.04 42.21 5.16
CA GLU A 104 88.82 40.87 5.72
C GLU A 104 87.39 40.70 6.24
N HIS A 105 86.83 41.69 6.95
CA HIS A 105 85.42 41.69 7.34
C HIS A 105 84.48 41.72 6.13
N SER A 106 84.79 42.53 5.11
CA SER A 106 84.02 42.59 3.86
C SER A 106 84.02 41.23 3.14
N ARG A 107 85.20 40.57 3.06
CA ARG A 107 85.31 39.21 2.51
C ARG A 107 84.50 38.21 3.31
N LYS A 108 84.70 38.13 4.64
CA LYS A 108 83.94 37.20 5.52
C LYS A 108 82.42 37.41 5.42
N LEU A 109 81.97 38.66 5.31
CA LEU A 109 80.56 38.98 5.10
C LEU A 109 80.06 38.55 3.70
N GLY A 110 80.92 38.67 2.68
CA GLY A 110 80.68 38.10 1.34
C GLY A 110 80.59 36.58 1.36
N ASP A 111 81.53 35.90 2.02
CA ASP A 111 81.58 34.43 2.16
C ASP A 111 80.31 33.91 2.87
N ILE A 112 79.91 34.56 3.97
CA ILE A 112 78.68 34.25 4.72
C ILE A 112 77.44 34.47 3.84
N ARG A 113 77.35 35.58 3.10
CA ARG A 113 76.24 35.85 2.16
C ARG A 113 76.18 34.82 1.05
N LEU A 114 77.31 34.43 0.47
CA LEU A 114 77.40 33.40 -0.57
C LEU A 114 76.97 32.03 -0.04
N HIS A 115 77.39 31.66 1.18
CA HIS A 115 76.97 30.43 1.83
C HIS A 115 75.46 30.42 2.10
N HIS A 116 74.89 31.51 2.61
CA HIS A 116 73.43 31.64 2.78
C HIS A 116 72.68 31.57 1.44
N LEU A 117 73.18 32.20 0.37
CA LEU A 117 72.57 32.10 -0.97
C LEU A 117 72.62 30.66 -1.51
N SER A 118 73.73 29.94 -1.31
CA SER A 118 73.84 28.53 -1.67
C SER A 118 72.86 27.66 -0.88
N LEU A 119 72.75 27.89 0.44
CA LEU A 119 71.82 27.15 1.31
C LEU A 119 70.35 27.43 0.94
N MET A 120 69.98 28.69 0.68
CA MET A 120 68.65 29.05 0.20
C MET A 120 68.36 28.41 -1.16
N LYS A 121 69.35 28.33 -2.06
CA LYS A 121 69.19 27.61 -3.32
C LYS A 121 68.98 26.11 -3.11
N HIS A 122 69.77 25.45 -2.26
CA HIS A 122 69.56 24.02 -1.95
C HIS A 122 68.16 23.78 -1.38
N VAL A 123 67.71 24.60 -0.43
CA VAL A 123 66.35 24.51 0.13
C VAL A 123 65.27 24.77 -0.96
N GLN A 124 65.52 25.63 -1.94
CA GLN A 124 64.61 25.84 -3.08
C GLN A 124 64.59 24.65 -4.04
N ASP A 125 65.75 24.09 -4.38
CA ASP A 125 65.91 22.93 -5.26
C ASP A 125 65.28 21.67 -4.61
N ASP A 126 65.46 21.46 -3.29
CA ASP A 126 64.84 20.39 -2.51
C ASP A 126 63.31 20.53 -2.43
N ASN A 127 62.81 21.75 -2.15
CA ASN A 127 61.36 22.01 -2.14
C ASN A 127 60.74 21.78 -3.53
N TRP A 128 61.45 22.10 -4.61
CA TRP A 128 61.01 21.82 -5.97
C TRP A 128 60.94 20.30 -6.24
N ALA A 129 61.98 19.55 -5.86
CA ALA A 129 61.99 18.08 -5.98
C ALA A 129 60.83 17.43 -5.20
N ILE A 130 60.58 17.87 -3.96
CA ILE A 130 59.45 17.43 -3.14
C ILE A 130 58.11 17.74 -3.84
N GLN A 131 57.94 18.94 -4.42
CA GLN A 131 56.71 19.31 -5.14
C GLN A 131 56.49 18.48 -6.41
N VAL A 132 57.55 18.09 -7.13
CA VAL A 132 57.46 17.20 -8.30
C VAL A 132 57.02 15.80 -7.87
N VAL A 133 57.71 15.18 -6.90
CA VAL A 133 57.36 13.84 -6.41
C VAL A 133 55.95 13.81 -5.80
N MET A 134 55.57 14.83 -5.03
CA MET A 134 54.22 14.95 -4.46
C MET A 134 53.14 15.06 -5.55
N ARG A 135 53.42 15.80 -6.64
CA ARG A 135 52.52 15.90 -7.80
C ARG A 135 52.37 14.56 -8.52
N GLU A 136 53.46 13.82 -8.71
CA GLU A 136 53.45 12.49 -9.33
C GLU A 136 52.69 11.48 -8.48
N VAL A 137 52.94 11.40 -7.18
CA VAL A 137 52.22 10.53 -6.24
C VAL A 137 50.73 10.87 -6.20
N LEU A 138 50.36 12.15 -6.15
CA LEU A 138 48.95 12.57 -6.19
C LEU A 138 48.27 12.21 -7.52
N MET A 139 48.98 12.27 -8.65
CA MET A 139 48.46 11.86 -9.96
C MET A 139 48.37 10.33 -10.09
N GLY A 140 49.32 9.59 -9.53
CA GLY A 140 49.30 8.14 -9.41
C GLY A 140 48.10 7.64 -8.60
N ARG A 141 47.91 8.14 -7.37
CA ARG A 141 46.73 7.82 -6.55
C ARG A 141 45.41 8.23 -7.22
N LYS A 142 45.36 9.37 -7.91
CA LYS A 142 44.18 9.77 -8.73
C LYS A 142 43.95 8.85 -9.94
N LYS A 143 44.96 8.13 -10.44
CA LYS A 143 44.80 7.12 -11.49
C LYS A 143 44.28 5.81 -10.89
N GLU A 144 44.88 5.35 -9.80
CA GLU A 144 44.47 4.15 -9.05
C GLU A 144 43.01 4.22 -8.60
N ILE A 145 42.59 5.35 -7.99
CA ILE A 145 41.20 5.55 -7.54
C ILE A 145 40.22 5.41 -8.72
N ARG A 146 40.52 5.99 -9.89
CA ARG A 146 39.69 5.86 -11.09
C ARG A 146 39.68 4.42 -11.62
N GLN A 147 40.82 3.72 -11.58
CA GLN A 147 40.90 2.31 -11.99
C GLN A 147 40.06 1.41 -11.07
N ALA A 148 40.15 1.62 -9.75
CA ALA A 148 39.31 0.92 -8.77
C ALA A 148 37.82 1.23 -8.97
N GLN A 149 37.44 2.50 -9.15
CA GLN A 149 36.06 2.90 -9.47
C GLN A 149 35.54 2.20 -10.74
N MET A 150 36.33 2.19 -11.83
CA MET A 150 35.95 1.51 -13.07
C MET A 150 35.82 -0.01 -12.89
N ALA A 151 36.69 -0.63 -12.09
CA ALA A 151 36.57 -2.05 -11.74
C ALA A 151 35.29 -2.34 -10.92
N PHE A 152 34.95 -1.50 -9.93
CA PHE A 152 33.69 -1.62 -9.19
C PHE A 152 32.48 -1.43 -10.11
N TYR A 153 32.47 -0.46 -11.03
CA TYR A 153 31.40 -0.31 -12.02
C TYR A 153 31.27 -1.53 -12.94
N GLN A 154 32.37 -2.17 -13.34
CA GLN A 154 32.35 -3.42 -14.11
C GLN A 154 31.79 -4.59 -13.30
N ILE A 155 32.15 -4.73 -12.02
CA ILE A 155 31.62 -5.75 -11.11
C ILE A 155 30.12 -5.56 -10.91
N ILE A 156 29.68 -4.33 -10.59
CA ILE A 156 28.27 -3.97 -10.39
C ILE A 156 27.46 -4.25 -11.67
N ARG A 157 27.95 -3.81 -12.84
CA ARG A 157 27.33 -4.12 -14.14
C ARG A 157 27.27 -5.63 -14.40
N GLY A 158 28.31 -6.38 -14.04
CA GLY A 158 28.35 -7.84 -14.14
C GLY A 158 27.32 -8.54 -13.23
N LEU A 159 27.11 -8.03 -12.01
CA LEU A 159 26.09 -8.52 -11.08
C LEU A 159 24.67 -8.25 -11.61
N TYR A 160 24.39 -7.04 -12.13
CA TYR A 160 23.11 -6.76 -12.78
C TYR A 160 22.86 -7.66 -14.00
N TRP A 161 23.89 -7.93 -14.82
CA TRP A 161 23.78 -8.84 -15.97
C TRP A 161 23.55 -10.30 -15.57
N LYS A 162 24.20 -10.79 -14.50
CA LYS A 162 23.92 -12.11 -13.92
C LYS A 162 22.47 -12.18 -13.42
N HIS A 163 22.07 -11.27 -12.54
CA HIS A 163 20.71 -11.23 -11.99
C HIS A 163 19.63 -11.14 -13.08
N ALA A 164 19.83 -10.31 -14.11
CA ALA A 164 18.91 -10.23 -15.25
C ALA A 164 18.82 -11.54 -16.05
N LYS A 165 19.94 -12.26 -16.21
CA LYS A 165 19.94 -13.60 -16.80
C LYS A 165 19.21 -14.61 -15.89
N ASP A 166 19.54 -14.64 -14.60
CA ASP A 166 18.97 -15.59 -13.64
C ASP A 166 17.45 -15.41 -13.53
N VAL A 167 16.96 -14.16 -13.49
CA VAL A 167 15.52 -13.84 -13.57
C VAL A 167 14.91 -14.24 -14.92
N SER A 168 15.63 -14.09 -16.03
CA SER A 168 15.17 -14.56 -17.35
C SER A 168 15.04 -16.09 -17.41
N ASP A 169 16.01 -16.81 -16.86
CA ASP A 169 16.04 -18.27 -16.88
C ASP A 169 15.01 -18.88 -15.90
N MET A 170 14.82 -18.27 -14.72
CA MET A 170 13.71 -18.60 -13.81
C MET A 170 12.34 -18.37 -14.47
N ARG A 171 12.15 -17.25 -15.21
CA ARG A 171 10.91 -17.02 -15.98
C ARG A 171 10.68 -18.07 -17.06
N LYS A 172 11.75 -18.58 -17.71
CA LYS A 172 11.67 -19.68 -18.69
C LYS A 172 11.35 -21.02 -18.03
N GLU A 173 11.83 -21.26 -16.81
CA GLU A 173 11.48 -22.46 -16.03
C GLU A 173 10.01 -22.44 -15.63
N PHE A 174 9.52 -21.35 -15.01
CA PHE A 174 8.10 -21.21 -14.71
C PHE A 174 7.21 -21.31 -15.95
N ALA A 175 7.60 -20.70 -17.08
CA ALA A 175 6.84 -20.82 -18.34
C ALA A 175 6.86 -22.25 -18.94
N ARG A 176 7.89 -23.06 -18.66
CA ARG A 176 7.91 -24.49 -19.03
C ARG A 176 7.03 -25.31 -18.09
N GLU A 177 7.09 -25.07 -16.78
CA GLU A 177 6.32 -25.82 -15.80
C GLU A 177 4.82 -25.50 -15.88
N ILE A 178 4.43 -24.25 -16.13
CA ILE A 178 3.04 -23.87 -16.42
C ILE A 178 2.51 -24.65 -17.63
N ARG A 179 3.22 -24.66 -18.76
CA ARG A 179 2.84 -25.44 -19.96
C ARG A 179 2.78 -26.94 -19.70
N ARG A 180 3.67 -27.47 -18.85
CA ARG A 180 3.68 -28.88 -18.46
C ARG A 180 2.45 -29.23 -17.62
N LEU A 181 2.06 -28.33 -16.70
CA LEU A 181 0.85 -28.46 -15.89
C LEU A 181 -0.41 -28.34 -16.75
N GLU A 182 -0.54 -27.29 -17.56
CA GLU A 182 -1.61 -27.09 -18.56
C GLU A 182 -1.83 -28.37 -19.39
N THR A 183 -0.78 -28.82 -20.11
CA THR A 183 -0.82 -30.05 -20.93
C THR A 183 -1.22 -31.29 -20.11
N SER A 184 -0.86 -31.36 -18.82
CA SER A 184 -1.24 -32.48 -17.95
C SER A 184 -2.70 -32.41 -17.48
N PHE A 185 -3.27 -31.21 -17.32
CA PHE A 185 -4.67 -31.01 -17.00
C PHE A 185 -5.56 -31.19 -18.23
N ASP A 186 -5.16 -30.69 -19.40
CA ASP A 186 -5.87 -30.89 -20.66
C ASP A 186 -6.01 -32.38 -21.00
N ARG A 187 -4.92 -33.16 -20.85
CA ARG A 187 -4.96 -34.63 -20.98
C ARG A 187 -5.90 -35.25 -19.96
N ARG A 188 -5.82 -34.90 -18.67
CA ARG A 188 -6.73 -35.43 -17.64
C ARG A 188 -8.19 -35.09 -17.89
N LEU A 189 -8.49 -33.93 -18.49
CA LEU A 189 -9.84 -33.52 -18.87
C LEU A 189 -10.32 -34.30 -20.10
N PHE A 190 -9.45 -34.50 -21.10
CA PHE A 190 -9.73 -35.37 -22.24
C PHE A 190 -10.02 -36.81 -21.76
N ASP A 191 -9.10 -37.43 -21.01
CA ASP A 191 -9.22 -38.77 -20.42
C ASP A 191 -10.48 -38.95 -19.56
N GLN A 192 -10.99 -37.87 -18.94
CA GLN A 192 -12.21 -37.88 -18.14
C GLN A 192 -13.48 -37.65 -18.95
N ASN A 193 -13.41 -36.98 -20.10
CA ASN A 193 -14.56 -36.79 -20.97
C ASN A 193 -14.75 -38.03 -21.85
N GLU A 194 -13.67 -38.55 -22.45
CA GLU A 194 -13.67 -39.83 -23.17
C GLU A 194 -14.30 -40.96 -22.34
N LYS A 195 -13.93 -41.10 -21.06
CA LYS A 195 -14.55 -42.10 -20.15
C LYS A 195 -16.02 -41.83 -19.80
N LYS A 196 -16.50 -40.58 -19.85
CA LYS A 196 -17.93 -40.27 -19.68
C LYS A 196 -18.71 -40.52 -20.96
N ASP A 197 -18.09 -40.31 -22.10
CA ASP A 197 -18.70 -40.46 -23.42
C ASP A 197 -18.81 -41.96 -23.75
N GLU A 198 -17.76 -42.75 -23.48
CA GLU A 198 -17.82 -44.22 -23.43
C GLU A 198 -18.94 -44.73 -22.52
N GLU A 199 -19.08 -44.16 -21.31
CA GLU A 199 -20.06 -44.61 -20.33
C GLU A 199 -21.49 -44.22 -20.71
N GLN A 200 -21.68 -43.05 -21.34
CA GLN A 200 -22.95 -42.67 -21.96
C GLN A 200 -23.28 -43.60 -23.13
N GLU A 201 -22.31 -43.96 -23.99
CA GLU A 201 -22.53 -44.89 -25.10
C GLU A 201 -22.92 -46.28 -24.58
N ARG A 202 -22.22 -46.83 -23.57
CA ARG A 202 -22.61 -48.07 -22.89
C ARG A 202 -24.04 -47.99 -22.33
N GLN A 203 -24.39 -46.90 -21.65
CA GLN A 203 -25.74 -46.73 -21.08
C GLN A 203 -26.82 -46.61 -22.17
N VAL A 204 -26.53 -45.94 -23.29
CA VAL A 204 -27.43 -45.88 -24.45
C VAL A 204 -27.62 -47.27 -25.07
N VAL A 205 -26.55 -48.06 -25.23
CA VAL A 205 -26.63 -49.45 -25.72
C VAL A 205 -27.44 -50.34 -24.78
N ILE A 206 -27.21 -50.26 -23.46
CA ILE A 206 -27.95 -51.02 -22.44
C ILE A 206 -29.43 -50.59 -22.42
N LEU A 207 -29.74 -49.30 -22.55
CA LEU A 207 -31.12 -48.82 -22.65
C LEU A 207 -31.80 -49.26 -23.96
N ALA A 208 -31.05 -49.34 -25.06
CA ALA A 208 -31.56 -49.84 -26.33
C ALA A 208 -31.89 -51.34 -26.27
N THR A 209 -30.98 -52.18 -25.76
CA THR A 209 -31.22 -53.63 -25.62
C THR A 209 -32.32 -53.95 -24.62
N ASN A 210 -32.44 -53.19 -23.52
CA ASN A 210 -33.55 -53.34 -22.58
C ASN A 210 -34.90 -52.95 -23.20
N LYS A 211 -34.96 -51.88 -24.01
CA LYS A 211 -36.18 -51.49 -24.74
C LYS A 211 -36.54 -52.50 -25.82
N GLU A 212 -35.56 -53.01 -26.56
CA GLU A 212 -35.75 -54.05 -27.57
C GLU A 212 -36.31 -55.34 -26.93
N SER A 213 -35.76 -55.77 -25.79
CA SER A 213 -36.29 -56.89 -25.00
C SER A 213 -37.73 -56.65 -24.52
N GLN A 214 -38.06 -55.44 -24.08
CA GLN A 214 -39.44 -55.06 -23.72
C GLN A 214 -40.39 -55.09 -24.93
N ILE A 215 -39.94 -54.62 -26.10
CA ILE A 215 -40.71 -54.66 -27.36
C ILE A 215 -40.96 -56.11 -27.78
N GLN A 216 -39.94 -56.97 -27.76
CA GLN A 216 -40.07 -58.39 -28.07
C GLN A 216 -41.01 -59.12 -27.09
N SER A 217 -40.91 -58.83 -25.79
CA SER A 217 -41.85 -59.35 -24.78
C SER A 217 -43.28 -58.87 -25.03
N LEU A 218 -43.49 -57.61 -25.39
CA LEU A 218 -44.82 -57.07 -25.70
C LEU A 218 -45.41 -57.70 -26.98
N ILE A 219 -44.59 -57.90 -28.02
CA ILE A 219 -44.98 -58.62 -29.24
C ILE A 219 -45.40 -60.05 -28.92
N GLU A 220 -44.63 -60.78 -28.11
CA GLU A 220 -44.94 -62.16 -27.73
C GLU A 220 -46.21 -62.25 -26.87
N ASN A 221 -46.39 -61.34 -25.91
CA ASN A 221 -47.62 -61.25 -25.12
C ASN A 221 -48.84 -60.95 -26.01
N HIS A 222 -48.71 -60.07 -27.01
CA HIS A 222 -49.77 -59.82 -27.99
C HIS A 222 -50.03 -61.03 -28.92
N ARG A 223 -48.98 -61.78 -29.30
CA ARG A 223 -49.10 -63.02 -30.07
C ARG A 223 -49.90 -64.07 -29.30
N ILE A 224 -49.55 -64.29 -28.03
CA ILE A 224 -50.27 -65.21 -27.13
C ILE A 224 -51.72 -64.77 -26.95
N ALA A 225 -51.98 -63.49 -26.64
CA ALA A 225 -53.34 -62.97 -26.48
C ALA A 225 -54.19 -63.11 -27.75
N ALA A 226 -53.60 -62.97 -28.94
CA ALA A 226 -54.27 -63.21 -30.21
C ALA A 226 -54.60 -64.70 -30.44
N GLU A 227 -53.71 -65.61 -30.04
CA GLU A 227 -53.95 -67.06 -30.10
C GLU A 227 -55.01 -67.52 -29.08
N GLU A 228 -55.02 -66.96 -27.87
CA GLU A 228 -56.06 -67.18 -26.86
C GLU A 228 -57.42 -66.65 -27.34
N LEU A 229 -57.46 -65.47 -27.96
CA LEU A 229 -58.69 -64.90 -28.54
C LEU A 229 -59.20 -65.75 -29.71
N ALA A 230 -58.31 -66.22 -30.59
CA ALA A 230 -58.66 -67.12 -31.70
C ALA A 230 -59.15 -68.48 -31.20
N LYS A 231 -58.58 -69.00 -30.10
CA LYS A 231 -59.06 -70.20 -29.41
C LYS A 231 -60.44 -69.97 -28.78
N TYR A 232 -60.63 -68.87 -28.06
CA TYR A 232 -61.92 -68.47 -27.47
C TYR A 232 -63.02 -68.39 -28.54
N PHE A 233 -62.77 -67.72 -29.67
CA PHE A 233 -63.74 -67.67 -30.77
C PHE A 233 -63.99 -69.06 -31.40
N LYS A 234 -62.97 -69.89 -31.58
CA LYS A 234 -63.13 -71.28 -32.07
C LYS A 234 -63.99 -72.12 -31.10
N ASP A 235 -63.80 -71.94 -29.80
CA ASP A 235 -64.52 -72.67 -28.76
C ASP A 235 -65.97 -72.15 -28.61
N LEU A 236 -66.19 -70.83 -28.72
CA LEU A 236 -67.52 -70.20 -28.79
C LEU A 236 -68.29 -70.64 -30.06
N ILE A 237 -67.64 -70.71 -31.22
CA ILE A 237 -68.23 -71.26 -32.45
C ILE A 237 -68.61 -72.72 -32.24
N ARG A 238 -67.75 -73.54 -31.61
CA ARG A 238 -68.07 -74.95 -31.31
C ARG A 238 -69.24 -75.07 -30.33
N HIS A 239 -69.32 -74.21 -29.31
CA HIS A 239 -70.44 -74.17 -28.37
C HIS A 239 -71.75 -73.77 -29.08
N ASN A 240 -71.73 -72.71 -29.88
CA ASN A 240 -72.90 -72.25 -30.63
C ASN A 240 -73.38 -73.29 -31.64
N LEU A 241 -72.47 -73.98 -32.35
CA LEU A 241 -72.82 -75.12 -33.21
C LEU A 241 -73.41 -76.28 -32.41
N GLY A 242 -72.88 -76.57 -31.21
CA GLY A 242 -73.43 -77.56 -30.29
C GLY A 242 -74.87 -77.22 -29.86
N LEU A 243 -75.11 -75.97 -29.46
CA LEU A 243 -76.43 -75.47 -29.10
C LEU A 243 -77.40 -75.53 -30.29
N ILE A 244 -76.97 -75.13 -31.49
CA ILE A 244 -77.77 -75.24 -32.73
C ILE A 244 -78.12 -76.70 -33.01
N CYS A 245 -77.20 -77.65 -32.82
CA CYS A 245 -77.49 -79.08 -32.95
C CYS A 245 -78.51 -79.57 -31.91
N VAL A 246 -78.36 -79.19 -30.64
CA VAL A 246 -79.32 -79.53 -29.56
C VAL A 246 -80.71 -78.93 -29.84
N MET A 247 -80.80 -77.68 -30.25
CA MET A 247 -82.06 -77.04 -30.64
C MET A 247 -82.68 -77.71 -31.87
N LYS A 248 -81.88 -78.06 -32.88
CA LYS A 248 -82.34 -78.76 -34.09
C LYS A 248 -82.86 -80.16 -33.78
N ASP A 249 -82.22 -80.88 -32.85
CA ASP A 249 -82.68 -82.20 -32.42
C ASP A 249 -83.86 -82.12 -31.44
N SER A 250 -83.97 -81.05 -30.64
CA SER A 250 -85.17 -80.73 -29.88
C SER A 250 -86.35 -80.47 -30.83
N ALA A 251 -86.18 -79.61 -31.84
CA ALA A 251 -87.20 -79.34 -32.85
C ALA A 251 -87.58 -80.59 -33.68
N LYS A 252 -86.65 -81.51 -33.96
CA LYS A 252 -86.98 -82.83 -34.52
C LYS A 252 -87.84 -83.67 -33.57
N LYS A 253 -87.45 -83.76 -32.29
CA LYS A 253 -88.19 -84.52 -31.26
C LYS A 253 -89.59 -83.92 -31.06
N GLU A 254 -89.69 -82.61 -30.98
CA GLU A 254 -90.92 -81.85 -30.86
C GLU A 254 -91.81 -82.05 -32.09
N LYS A 255 -91.27 -81.95 -33.31
CA LYS A 255 -92.02 -82.27 -34.54
C LYS A 255 -92.45 -83.74 -34.61
N MET A 256 -91.68 -84.68 -34.06
CA MET A 256 -92.08 -86.09 -33.92
C MET A 256 -93.15 -86.30 -32.83
N MET A 257 -93.10 -85.54 -31.74
CA MET A 257 -94.14 -85.52 -30.70
C MET A 257 -95.41 -84.86 -31.22
N GLU A 258 -95.31 -83.80 -32.02
CA GLU A 258 -96.40 -83.13 -32.73
C GLU A 258 -97.04 -84.08 -33.75
N LEU A 259 -96.25 -84.85 -34.52
CA LEU A 259 -96.76 -85.81 -35.50
C LEU A 259 -97.40 -87.03 -34.82
N ARG A 260 -96.87 -87.48 -33.69
CA ARG A 260 -97.53 -88.46 -32.79
C ARG A 260 -98.78 -87.88 -32.14
N SER A 261 -98.79 -86.60 -31.76
CA SER A 261 -99.93 -85.91 -31.15
C SER A 261 -101.04 -85.69 -32.17
N LYS A 262 -100.71 -85.34 -33.42
CA LYS A 262 -101.65 -85.29 -34.56
C LYS A 262 -102.26 -86.66 -34.83
N LYS A 263 -101.45 -87.73 -34.91
CA LYS A 263 -101.99 -89.09 -35.01
C LYS A 263 -102.88 -89.46 -33.81
N ASN A 264 -102.45 -89.16 -32.58
CA ASN A 264 -103.27 -89.38 -31.39
C ASN A 264 -104.56 -88.54 -31.41
N CYS A 265 -104.56 -87.34 -32.00
CA CYS A 265 -105.73 -86.51 -32.22
C CYS A 265 -106.61 -87.01 -33.37
N GLU A 266 -106.06 -87.69 -34.36
CA GLU A 266 -106.81 -88.38 -35.43
C GLU A 266 -107.46 -89.66 -34.86
N ASP A 267 -106.71 -90.47 -34.11
CA ASP A 267 -107.22 -91.62 -33.35
C ASP A 267 -108.25 -91.18 -32.29
N PHE A 268 -108.04 -90.01 -31.64
CA PHE A 268 -109.01 -89.42 -30.71
C PHE A 268 -110.20 -88.81 -31.44
N LYS A 269 -110.05 -88.23 -32.63
CA LYS A 269 -111.18 -87.78 -33.47
C LYS A 269 -112.04 -88.95 -33.93
N ALA A 270 -111.44 -90.06 -34.38
CA ALA A 270 -112.18 -91.27 -34.73
C ALA A 270 -112.93 -91.86 -33.52
N LYS A 271 -112.32 -91.83 -32.32
CA LYS A 271 -113.02 -92.16 -31.07
C LYS A 271 -114.10 -91.13 -30.73
N TYR A 272 -113.85 -89.85 -30.97
CA TYR A 272 -114.78 -88.76 -30.70
C TYR A 272 -115.98 -88.79 -31.64
N GLU A 273 -115.86 -89.18 -32.90
CA GLU A 273 -117.02 -89.38 -33.79
C GLU A 273 -117.89 -90.56 -33.34
N ASN A 274 -117.27 -91.66 -32.89
CA ASN A 274 -117.99 -92.76 -32.24
C ASN A 274 -118.67 -92.31 -30.93
N PHE A 275 -118.00 -91.49 -30.11
CA PHE A 275 -118.61 -90.93 -28.89
C PHE A 275 -119.65 -89.85 -29.19
N VAL A 276 -119.52 -89.06 -30.27
CA VAL A 276 -120.50 -88.03 -30.69
C VAL A 276 -121.76 -88.67 -31.24
N SER A 277 -121.64 -89.79 -31.96
CA SER A 277 -122.80 -90.60 -32.35
C SER A 277 -123.63 -91.03 -31.13
N SER A 278 -122.97 -91.33 -30.00
CA SER A 278 -123.62 -91.62 -28.71
C SER A 278 -124.02 -90.36 -27.92
N ALA A 279 -123.25 -89.27 -28.01
CA ALA A 279 -123.45 -88.05 -27.22
C ALA A 279 -124.49 -87.10 -27.83
N VAL A 280 -124.81 -87.21 -29.13
CA VAL A 280 -125.97 -86.54 -29.74
C VAL A 280 -127.27 -87.00 -29.05
N GLN A 281 -127.35 -88.25 -28.58
CA GLN A 281 -128.48 -88.76 -27.80
C GLN A 281 -128.51 -88.16 -26.38
N TRP A 282 -127.35 -87.98 -25.74
CA TRP A 282 -127.25 -87.37 -24.39
C TRP A 282 -127.41 -85.84 -24.39
N LYS A 283 -127.07 -85.16 -25.49
CA LYS A 283 -127.14 -83.70 -25.58
C LYS A 283 -128.58 -83.18 -25.43
N GLN A 284 -129.55 -83.92 -25.95
CA GLN A 284 -130.98 -83.58 -25.82
C GLN A 284 -131.49 -83.59 -24.37
N ASP A 285 -130.83 -84.32 -23.46
CA ASP A 285 -131.17 -84.32 -22.03
C ASP A 285 -130.34 -83.32 -21.22
N MET A 286 -129.08 -83.05 -21.60
CA MET A 286 -128.18 -82.12 -20.90
C MET A 286 -128.38 -80.64 -21.22
N GLU A 287 -129.14 -80.28 -22.26
CA GLU A 287 -129.55 -78.88 -22.52
C GLU A 287 -130.49 -78.30 -21.43
N ARG A 288 -130.77 -79.06 -20.35
CA ARG A 288 -131.55 -78.64 -19.17
C ARG A 288 -130.72 -78.26 -17.93
N TRP A 289 -129.38 -78.28 -17.96
CA TRP A 289 -128.56 -78.01 -16.77
C TRP A 289 -127.55 -76.86 -16.90
N SER A 290 -127.77 -75.82 -16.09
CA SER A 290 -126.81 -74.80 -15.63
C SER A 290 -126.09 -73.95 -16.69
N VAL A 291 -126.76 -72.88 -17.13
CA VAL A 291 -126.11 -71.56 -17.14
C VAL A 291 -125.69 -71.23 -15.70
N GLU A 292 -124.43 -70.85 -15.44
CA GLU A 292 -124.07 -69.80 -14.46
C GLU A 292 -122.56 -69.47 -14.34
N HIS A 293 -122.27 -68.18 -14.13
CA HIS A 293 -121.09 -67.52 -13.52
C HIS A 293 -119.65 -67.63 -14.09
N VAL A 294 -119.04 -66.45 -14.33
CA VAL A 294 -117.61 -66.17 -14.63
C VAL A 294 -117.24 -64.75 -14.14
N ASN A 295 -116.04 -64.57 -13.54
CA ASN A 295 -115.35 -63.29 -13.19
C ASN A 295 -116.04 -62.38 -12.11
N ASP A 296 -115.38 -61.43 -11.42
CA ASP A 296 -114.25 -60.51 -11.75
C ASP A 296 -113.17 -60.38 -10.65
N ASP A 297 -112.03 -59.74 -10.98
CA ASP A 297 -111.08 -59.16 -10.00
C ASP A 297 -110.22 -58.03 -10.64
N VAL A 298 -110.31 -56.78 -10.16
CA VAL A 298 -109.68 -55.59 -10.80
C VAL A 298 -109.02 -54.60 -9.81
N GLU A 299 -109.45 -54.54 -8.55
CA GLU A 299 -109.07 -53.45 -7.64
C GLU A 299 -107.61 -53.52 -7.12
N ALA A 300 -106.97 -54.69 -7.17
CA ALA A 300 -105.64 -54.92 -6.61
C ALA A 300 -104.52 -54.08 -7.24
N LEU A 301 -104.63 -53.71 -8.52
CA LEU A 301 -103.58 -52.99 -9.28
C LEU A 301 -103.48 -51.49 -8.95
N ALA A 302 -104.47 -50.90 -8.27
CA ALA A 302 -104.55 -49.46 -8.04
C ALA A 302 -103.79 -48.97 -6.78
N THR A 303 -103.43 -49.89 -5.87
CA THR A 303 -102.77 -49.58 -4.59
C THR A 303 -101.25 -49.57 -4.73
N GLU A 304 -100.68 -50.63 -5.32
CA GLU A 304 -99.23 -50.87 -5.43
C GLU A 304 -98.47 -49.72 -6.12
N LEU A 305 -99.08 -49.09 -7.13
CA LEU A 305 -98.48 -47.97 -7.87
C LEU A 305 -98.26 -46.70 -7.00
N ARG A 306 -98.98 -46.57 -5.88
CA ARG A 306 -98.93 -45.39 -5.00
C ARG A 306 -97.66 -45.37 -4.16
N ASP A 307 -97.30 -46.51 -3.57
CA ASP A 307 -96.22 -46.61 -2.58
C ASP A 307 -94.84 -46.44 -3.22
N VAL A 308 -94.65 -46.98 -4.43
CA VAL A 308 -93.40 -46.84 -5.22
C VAL A 308 -93.05 -45.37 -5.48
N ASN A 309 -94.05 -44.53 -5.77
CA ASN A 309 -93.87 -43.10 -6.02
C ASN A 309 -93.38 -42.36 -4.76
N GLU A 310 -93.86 -42.76 -3.58
CA GLU A 310 -93.41 -42.13 -2.33
C GLU A 310 -91.99 -42.55 -1.93
N GLN A 311 -91.63 -43.82 -2.13
CA GLN A 311 -90.25 -44.29 -1.92
C GLN A 311 -89.23 -43.52 -2.79
N CYS A 312 -89.57 -43.27 -4.07
CA CYS A 312 -88.73 -42.50 -4.99
C CYS A 312 -88.42 -41.07 -4.48
N LYS A 313 -89.38 -40.42 -3.82
CA LYS A 313 -89.19 -39.07 -3.26
C LYS A 313 -88.23 -39.08 -2.06
N ARG A 314 -88.32 -40.09 -1.20
CA ARG A 314 -87.43 -40.24 -0.02
C ARG A 314 -85.97 -40.44 -0.44
N LEU A 315 -85.72 -41.30 -1.44
CA LEU A 315 -84.38 -41.54 -1.98
C LEU A 315 -83.75 -40.28 -2.61
N LYS A 316 -84.52 -39.51 -3.38
CA LYS A 316 -84.06 -38.24 -3.98
C LYS A 316 -83.71 -37.15 -2.95
N HIS A 317 -84.30 -37.18 -1.75
CA HIS A 317 -83.91 -36.29 -0.67
C HIS A 317 -82.59 -36.74 -0.01
N ALA A 318 -82.44 -38.05 0.25
CA ALA A 318 -81.24 -38.63 0.85
C ALA A 318 -79.99 -38.40 -0.03
N GLN A 319 -80.12 -38.55 -1.36
CA GLN A 319 -79.04 -38.28 -2.31
C GLN A 319 -78.42 -36.87 -2.12
N ARG A 320 -79.26 -35.83 -2.11
CA ARG A 320 -78.81 -34.43 -1.97
C ARG A 320 -78.10 -34.15 -0.65
N MET A 321 -78.50 -34.82 0.43
CA MET A 321 -77.82 -34.70 1.73
C MET A 321 -76.40 -35.31 1.71
N VAL A 322 -76.19 -36.36 0.92
CA VAL A 322 -74.86 -36.97 0.71
C VAL A 322 -74.00 -36.07 -0.19
N GLU A 323 -74.58 -35.50 -1.25
CA GLU A 323 -73.88 -34.59 -2.19
C GLU A 323 -73.27 -33.38 -1.46
N CYS A 324 -74.06 -32.60 -0.70
CA CYS A 324 -73.57 -31.45 0.07
C CYS A 324 -72.50 -31.83 1.12
N SER A 325 -72.62 -33.02 1.72
CA SER A 325 -71.64 -33.54 2.68
C SER A 325 -70.29 -33.87 2.02
N ASN A 326 -70.34 -34.44 0.82
CA ASN A 326 -69.16 -34.79 0.03
C ASN A 326 -68.41 -33.52 -0.45
N GLU A 327 -69.12 -32.50 -0.94
CA GLU A 327 -68.53 -31.20 -1.28
C GLU A 327 -67.80 -30.56 -0.08
N THR A 328 -68.43 -30.59 1.09
CA THR A 328 -67.84 -30.08 2.34
C THR A 328 -66.55 -30.83 2.73
N LEU A 329 -66.50 -32.14 2.50
CA LEU A 329 -65.30 -32.96 2.74
C LEU A 329 -64.20 -32.69 1.70
N GLN A 330 -64.53 -32.49 0.43
CA GLN A 330 -63.57 -32.16 -0.63
C GLN A 330 -62.91 -30.79 -0.41
N GLN A 331 -63.67 -29.78 0.02
CA GLN A 331 -63.12 -28.47 0.40
C GLN A 331 -62.13 -28.59 1.56
N ARG A 332 -62.46 -29.36 2.61
CA ARG A 332 -61.58 -29.63 3.75
C ARG A 332 -60.30 -30.37 3.34
N MET A 333 -60.41 -31.42 2.51
CA MET A 333 -59.25 -32.13 1.97
C MET A 333 -58.32 -31.18 1.19
N THR A 334 -58.89 -30.29 0.39
CA THR A 334 -58.12 -29.31 -0.41
C THR A 334 -57.35 -28.32 0.46
N LEU A 335 -57.90 -27.91 1.61
CA LEU A 335 -57.18 -27.09 2.59
C LEU A 335 -56.05 -27.87 3.27
N VAL A 336 -56.32 -29.08 3.76
CA VAL A 336 -55.31 -29.94 4.41
C VAL A 336 -54.15 -30.29 3.47
N LEU A 337 -54.41 -30.46 2.17
CA LEU A 337 -53.34 -30.66 1.17
C LEU A 337 -52.45 -29.42 1.01
N LYS A 338 -53.03 -28.21 0.99
CA LYS A 338 -52.28 -26.94 0.94
C LYS A 338 -51.46 -26.72 2.22
N GLU A 339 -52.02 -27.04 3.39
CA GLU A 339 -51.31 -26.97 4.67
C GLU A 339 -50.14 -27.96 4.72
N LYS A 340 -50.34 -29.20 4.28
CA LYS A 340 -49.29 -30.21 4.14
C LYS A 340 -48.16 -29.73 3.22
N GLU A 341 -48.50 -29.18 2.05
CA GLU A 341 -47.53 -28.67 1.09
C GLU A 341 -46.76 -27.46 1.65
N ALA A 342 -47.44 -26.53 2.34
CA ALA A 342 -46.81 -25.39 3.00
C ALA A 342 -45.82 -25.86 4.09
N LEU A 343 -46.21 -26.81 4.94
CA LEU A 343 -45.37 -27.39 5.98
C LEU A 343 -44.17 -28.15 5.41
N GLN A 344 -44.37 -28.94 4.34
CA GLN A 344 -43.29 -29.67 3.66
C GLN A 344 -42.27 -28.69 3.04
N ASN A 345 -42.74 -27.62 2.41
CA ASN A 345 -41.89 -26.55 1.89
C ASN A 345 -41.16 -25.78 2.99
N GLN A 346 -41.82 -25.48 4.12
CA GLN A 346 -41.20 -24.83 5.27
C GLN A 346 -40.10 -25.71 5.89
N PHE A 347 -40.39 -26.99 6.11
CA PHE A 347 -39.43 -27.96 6.66
C PHE A 347 -38.19 -28.12 5.76
N GLY A 348 -38.40 -28.22 4.43
CA GLY A 348 -37.30 -28.25 3.46
C GLY A 348 -36.42 -26.99 3.51
N ARG A 349 -37.02 -25.79 3.60
CA ARG A 349 -36.29 -24.52 3.77
C ARG A 349 -35.49 -24.50 5.07
N SER A 350 -36.11 -24.86 6.19
CA SER A 350 -35.44 -24.89 7.50
C SER A 350 -34.28 -25.90 7.56
N ILE A 351 -34.38 -27.05 6.90
CA ILE A 351 -33.25 -27.99 6.77
C ILE A 351 -32.09 -27.36 5.99
N VAL A 352 -32.37 -26.73 4.84
CA VAL A 352 -31.33 -26.09 4.02
C VAL A 352 -30.67 -24.91 4.76
N GLU A 353 -31.43 -24.13 5.53
CA GLU A 353 -30.90 -23.05 6.36
C GLU A 353 -30.06 -23.57 7.53
N ALA A 354 -30.51 -24.64 8.22
CA ALA A 354 -29.74 -25.29 9.27
C ALA A 354 -28.44 -25.91 8.74
N GLN A 355 -28.48 -26.55 7.56
CA GLN A 355 -27.28 -27.07 6.88
C GLN A 355 -26.31 -25.95 6.50
N LYS A 356 -26.79 -24.86 5.88
CA LYS A 356 -25.97 -23.69 5.54
C LYS A 356 -25.33 -23.08 6.78
N ARG A 357 -26.07 -22.91 7.88
CA ARG A 357 -25.54 -22.41 9.16
C ARG A 357 -24.54 -23.37 9.80
N GLY A 358 -24.78 -24.69 9.71
CA GLY A 358 -23.86 -25.73 10.19
C GLY A 358 -22.58 -25.89 9.34
N LEU A 359 -22.61 -25.50 8.07
CA LEU A 359 -21.43 -25.39 7.20
C LEU A 359 -20.67 -24.09 7.49
N MET A 360 -21.36 -22.96 7.59
CA MET A 360 -20.79 -21.66 7.99
C MET A 360 -20.06 -21.76 9.33
N ASN A 361 -20.70 -22.36 10.34
CA ASN A 361 -20.09 -22.56 11.67
C ASN A 361 -18.87 -23.49 11.61
N ARG A 362 -18.87 -24.52 10.77
CA ARG A 362 -17.69 -25.39 10.56
C ARG A 362 -16.54 -24.61 9.93
N PHE A 363 -16.81 -23.84 8.87
CA PHE A 363 -15.82 -23.01 8.17
C PHE A 363 -15.23 -21.93 9.10
N VAL A 364 -16.06 -21.22 9.86
CA VAL A 364 -15.60 -20.23 10.86
C VAL A 364 -14.76 -20.88 11.95
N ASN A 365 -15.15 -22.07 12.44
CA ASN A 365 -14.35 -22.81 13.43
C ASN A 365 -13.04 -23.34 12.84
N GLU A 366 -12.98 -23.65 11.55
CA GLU A 366 -11.74 -24.04 10.86
C GLU A 366 -10.80 -22.84 10.67
N ILE A 367 -11.34 -21.66 10.32
CA ILE A 367 -10.58 -20.40 10.31
C ILE A 367 -10.03 -20.08 11.71
N LYS A 368 -10.87 -20.17 12.76
CA LYS A 368 -10.41 -19.97 14.15
C LYS A 368 -9.32 -20.95 14.57
N LYS A 369 -9.40 -22.22 14.16
CA LYS A 369 -8.32 -23.20 14.39
C LYS A 369 -7.03 -22.86 13.62
N LYS A 370 -7.12 -22.31 12.41
CA LYS A 370 -5.96 -21.85 11.63
C LYS A 370 -5.35 -20.57 12.19
N ALA A 371 -6.17 -19.67 12.74
CA ALA A 371 -5.70 -18.48 13.47
C ALA A 371 -4.98 -18.88 14.76
N ALA A 372 -5.62 -19.66 15.64
CA ALA A 372 -5.02 -20.15 16.89
C ALA A 372 -3.75 -20.98 16.67
N LYS A 373 -3.65 -21.71 15.55
CA LYS A 373 -2.39 -22.35 15.14
C LYS A 373 -1.30 -21.33 14.82
N ARG A 374 -1.57 -20.32 14.00
CA ARG A 374 -0.61 -19.25 13.70
C ARG A 374 -0.22 -18.43 14.91
N GLU A 375 -1.16 -18.18 15.83
CA GLU A 375 -0.86 -17.56 17.13
C GLU A 375 0.08 -18.45 17.95
N GLY A 376 -0.17 -19.76 18.02
CA GLY A 376 0.75 -20.73 18.63
C GLY A 376 2.12 -20.77 17.98
N GLU A 377 2.19 -20.87 16.65
CA GLU A 377 3.41 -20.84 15.84
C GLU A 377 4.20 -19.52 16.04
N LEU A 378 3.50 -18.40 16.25
CA LEU A 378 4.11 -17.11 16.60
C LEU A 378 4.61 -17.06 18.05
N TYR A 379 3.87 -17.60 19.03
CA TYR A 379 4.32 -17.67 20.42
C TYR A 379 5.53 -18.63 20.59
N GLU A 380 5.55 -19.74 19.85
CA GLU A 380 6.67 -20.68 19.78
C GLU A 380 7.90 -20.01 19.13
N ALA A 381 7.72 -19.34 17.99
CA ALA A 381 8.78 -18.57 17.34
C ALA A 381 9.25 -17.35 18.16
N LEU A 382 8.41 -16.77 19.04
CA LEU A 382 8.83 -15.75 19.99
C LEU A 382 9.68 -16.37 21.11
N ALA A 383 9.25 -17.50 21.70
CA ALA A 383 10.00 -18.20 22.74
C ALA A 383 11.40 -18.66 22.26
N ASP A 384 11.49 -19.27 21.07
CA ASP A 384 12.75 -19.73 20.44
C ASP A 384 13.77 -18.61 20.17
N ASN A 385 13.30 -17.35 20.12
CA ASN A 385 14.14 -16.16 19.97
C ASN A 385 14.40 -15.44 21.30
N VAL A 386 13.58 -15.64 22.34
CA VAL A 386 13.82 -15.10 23.69
C VAL A 386 15.00 -15.79 24.38
N GLU A 387 15.25 -17.08 24.15
CA GLU A 387 16.50 -17.73 24.61
C GLU A 387 17.78 -17.19 23.91
N LYS A 388 17.64 -16.44 22.80
CA LYS A 388 18.75 -15.80 22.08
C LYS A 388 18.74 -14.28 22.26
N ALA A 389 18.57 -13.82 23.50
CA ALA A 389 18.42 -12.41 23.86
C ALA A 389 19.53 -11.49 23.29
N PRO A 390 19.18 -10.49 22.46
CA PRO A 390 19.62 -9.12 22.70
C PRO A 390 18.90 -8.58 23.95
N GLY A 391 19.55 -7.70 24.71
CA GLY A 391 18.97 -7.17 25.95
C GLY A 391 17.89 -6.10 25.69
N ASP A 392 16.71 -6.30 26.27
CA ASP A 392 15.66 -5.28 26.57
C ASP A 392 15.19 -4.35 25.43
N ASP A 393 15.45 -4.73 24.17
CA ASP A 393 15.17 -3.92 22.99
C ASP A 393 13.71 -4.09 22.50
N THR A 394 12.75 -3.82 23.39
CA THR A 394 11.31 -3.73 23.06
C THR A 394 11.10 -2.77 21.86
N ASN A 395 11.85 -1.67 21.87
CA ASN A 395 11.91 -0.67 20.80
C ASN A 395 12.31 -1.24 19.43
N TYR A 396 13.13 -2.31 19.35
CA TYR A 396 13.55 -2.89 18.08
C TYR A 396 12.42 -3.66 17.39
N PHE A 397 11.68 -4.47 18.16
CA PHE A 397 10.51 -5.17 17.63
C PHE A 397 9.38 -4.18 17.29
N GLU A 398 9.17 -3.17 18.12
CA GLU A 398 8.21 -2.08 17.84
C GLU A 398 8.62 -1.27 16.60
N ALA A 399 9.91 -0.98 16.40
CA ALA A 399 10.41 -0.32 15.19
C ALA A 399 10.33 -1.20 13.92
N LEU A 400 10.30 -2.54 14.06
CA LEU A 400 10.13 -3.48 12.95
C LEU A 400 8.64 -3.75 12.62
N MET A 401 7.77 -3.67 13.62
CA MET A 401 6.31 -3.81 13.47
C MET A 401 5.65 -2.51 13.00
N SER A 402 6.06 -1.36 13.53
CA SER A 402 5.48 -0.05 13.22
C SER A 402 5.38 0.28 11.71
N PRO A 403 6.36 -0.09 10.84
CA PRO A 403 6.20 0.03 9.39
C PRO A 403 5.05 -0.83 8.84
N ARG A 404 4.93 -2.09 9.27
CA ARG A 404 3.84 -2.99 8.84
C ARG A 404 2.49 -2.57 9.39
N GLU A 405 2.44 -2.02 10.60
CA GLU A 405 1.24 -1.47 11.21
C GLU A 405 0.79 -0.21 10.48
N ARG A 406 1.73 0.65 10.04
CA ARG A 406 1.46 1.76 9.12
C ARG A 406 0.95 1.25 7.76
N ASP A 407 1.60 0.26 7.16
CA ASP A 407 1.15 -0.33 5.88
C ASP A 407 -0.26 -0.94 6.00
N MET A 408 -0.57 -1.63 7.10
CA MET A 408 -1.92 -2.12 7.37
C MET A 408 -2.92 -0.99 7.64
N ALA A 409 -2.50 0.11 8.30
CA ALA A 409 -3.35 1.28 8.50
C ALA A 409 -3.68 1.99 7.18
N TYR A 410 -2.71 2.13 6.27
CA TYR A 410 -2.93 2.62 4.91
C TYR A 410 -3.89 1.71 4.14
N ILE A 411 -3.63 0.41 4.08
CA ILE A 411 -4.52 -0.56 3.39
C ILE A 411 -5.94 -0.55 3.99
N THR A 412 -6.07 -0.35 5.31
CA THR A 412 -7.37 -0.23 5.97
C THR A 412 -8.06 1.09 5.60
N ALA A 413 -7.32 2.20 5.53
CA ALA A 413 -7.83 3.50 5.08
C ALA A 413 -8.34 3.42 3.62
N ASP A 414 -7.52 2.92 2.70
CA ASP A 414 -7.86 2.72 1.29
C ASP A 414 -9.13 1.87 1.12
N ILE A 415 -9.24 0.77 1.90
CA ILE A 415 -10.44 -0.09 1.92
C ILE A 415 -11.67 0.66 2.45
N THR A 416 -11.53 1.50 3.47
CA THR A 416 -12.66 2.32 3.96
C THR A 416 -13.05 3.42 2.98
N GLU A 417 -12.10 4.06 2.31
CA GLU A 417 -12.36 5.08 1.29
C GLU A 417 -13.11 4.44 0.11
N PHE A 418 -12.59 3.35 -0.46
CA PHE A 418 -13.24 2.62 -1.56
C PHE A 418 -14.62 2.05 -1.18
N ALA A 419 -14.82 1.65 0.09
CA ALA A 419 -16.14 1.26 0.58
C ALA A 419 -17.11 2.45 0.65
N THR A 420 -16.66 3.63 1.07
CA THR A 420 -17.49 4.85 1.03
C THR A 420 -17.74 5.33 -0.39
N GLU A 421 -16.78 5.24 -1.32
CA GLU A 421 -17.01 5.53 -2.74
C GLU A 421 -18.04 4.59 -3.34
N HIS A 422 -17.94 3.27 -3.09
CA HIS A 422 -18.94 2.31 -3.55
C HIS A 422 -20.33 2.65 -3.00
N GLN A 423 -20.45 2.98 -1.71
CA GLN A 423 -21.75 3.34 -1.13
C GLN A 423 -22.29 4.67 -1.69
N ASN A 424 -21.45 5.69 -1.86
CA ASN A 424 -21.82 6.95 -2.52
C ASN A 424 -22.31 6.71 -3.97
N VAL A 425 -21.67 5.79 -4.69
CA VAL A 425 -22.07 5.38 -6.04
C VAL A 425 -23.40 4.61 -6.02
N GLU A 426 -23.59 3.66 -5.10
CA GLU A 426 -24.86 2.95 -4.91
C GLU A 426 -26.01 3.91 -4.57
N GLU A 427 -25.78 4.86 -3.65
CA GLU A 427 -26.74 5.91 -3.31
C GLU A 427 -27.03 6.82 -4.53
N SER A 428 -26.02 7.21 -5.32
CA SER A 428 -26.22 8.00 -6.54
C SER A 428 -27.04 7.26 -7.62
N TYR A 429 -26.87 5.94 -7.76
CA TYR A 429 -27.70 5.14 -8.66
C TYR A 429 -29.14 5.02 -8.13
N MET A 430 -29.34 4.86 -6.82
CA MET A 430 -30.68 4.83 -6.22
C MET A 430 -31.40 6.19 -6.31
N GLU A 431 -30.69 7.31 -6.18
CA GLU A 431 -31.22 8.65 -6.49
C GLU A 431 -31.56 8.78 -7.98
N ALA A 432 -30.73 8.27 -8.88
CA ALA A 432 -31.01 8.29 -10.32
C ALA A 432 -32.23 7.44 -10.71
N PHE A 433 -32.38 6.23 -10.14
CA PHE A 433 -33.55 5.38 -10.39
C PHE A 433 -34.83 6.02 -9.84
N THR A 434 -34.81 6.56 -8.62
CA THR A 434 -35.99 7.23 -8.03
C THR A 434 -36.35 8.53 -8.75
N LYS A 435 -35.37 9.33 -9.18
CA LYS A 435 -35.58 10.55 -9.97
C LYS A 435 -36.15 10.29 -11.36
N ASN A 436 -35.84 9.14 -11.96
CA ASN A 436 -36.34 8.72 -13.27
C ASN A 436 -37.59 7.84 -13.18
N GLU A 437 -38.19 7.70 -11.99
CA GLU A 437 -39.36 6.84 -11.69
C GLU A 437 -39.19 5.35 -12.07
N ILE A 438 -37.94 4.89 -12.15
CA ILE A 438 -37.59 3.51 -12.53
C ILE A 438 -37.80 2.57 -11.35
N ASN A 439 -38.88 1.79 -11.40
CA ASN A 439 -39.14 0.71 -10.46
C ASN A 439 -38.19 -0.47 -10.70
N LEU A 440 -37.27 -0.72 -9.75
CA LEU A 440 -36.27 -1.80 -9.85
C LEU A 440 -36.88 -3.22 -9.95
N ALA A 441 -38.14 -3.41 -9.55
CA ALA A 441 -38.84 -4.68 -9.73
C ALA A 441 -39.12 -4.99 -11.21
N ASP A 442 -39.40 -3.97 -12.03
CA ASP A 442 -39.82 -4.14 -13.43
C ASP A 442 -38.63 -4.42 -14.37
N ILE A 443 -37.41 -4.09 -13.92
CA ILE A 443 -36.14 -4.49 -14.55
C ILE A 443 -35.67 -5.87 -14.06
N GLY A 444 -36.41 -6.53 -13.16
CA GLY A 444 -36.13 -7.89 -12.71
C GLY A 444 -35.01 -8.01 -11.68
N PHE A 445 -34.54 -6.90 -11.08
CA PHE A 445 -33.60 -6.98 -9.97
C PHE A 445 -34.31 -7.53 -8.71
N PRO A 446 -33.73 -8.52 -8.00
CA PRO A 446 -34.37 -9.11 -6.83
C PRO A 446 -34.24 -8.20 -5.59
N VAL A 447 -35.08 -7.17 -5.52
CA VAL A 447 -35.15 -6.16 -4.45
C VAL A 447 -35.58 -6.79 -3.11
N LYS A 448 -34.64 -7.43 -2.41
CA LYS A 448 -34.91 -8.13 -1.14
C LYS A 448 -34.90 -7.23 0.10
N LYS A 449 -34.58 -5.93 -0.02
CA LYS A 449 -34.32 -5.04 1.14
C LYS A 449 -34.73 -3.56 1.02
N THR A 450 -35.57 -3.14 0.07
CA THR A 450 -36.22 -1.80 0.15
C THR A 450 -37.74 -1.91 0.21
N GLY A 451 -38.31 -1.52 1.35
CA GLY A 451 -39.76 -1.53 1.61
C GLY A 451 -40.49 -0.33 1.00
N ALA A 452 -40.25 -0.04 -0.28
CA ALA A 452 -40.84 1.09 -0.99
C ALA A 452 -42.24 0.74 -1.55
N LYS A 453 -43.29 0.80 -0.71
CA LYS A 453 -44.66 0.89 -1.23
C LYS A 453 -44.88 2.30 -1.82
N PRO A 454 -45.23 2.45 -3.11
CA PRO A 454 -45.55 3.76 -3.67
C PRO A 454 -46.79 4.34 -3.00
N ARG A 455 -46.76 5.64 -2.67
CA ARG A 455 -47.92 6.38 -2.16
C ARG A 455 -48.79 6.92 -3.30
N GLY A 456 -49.39 6.01 -4.06
CA GLY A 456 -50.54 6.29 -4.92
C GLY A 456 -51.85 6.11 -4.14
N LYS A 457 -52.90 6.85 -4.48
CA LYS A 457 -54.25 6.67 -3.92
C LYS A 457 -55.12 5.94 -4.95
N GLU A 458 -55.60 4.76 -4.62
CA GLU A 458 -56.83 4.15 -5.13
C GLU A 458 -57.25 3.01 -4.20
N GLU A 459 -58.35 2.31 -4.49
CA GLU A 459 -59.01 1.34 -3.59
C GLU A 459 -59.68 1.94 -2.32
N ASP A 460 -60.38 3.06 -2.49
CA ASP A 460 -61.80 3.07 -2.07
C ASP A 460 -62.63 2.63 -3.30
N LEU A 461 -63.78 1.96 -3.07
CA LEU A 461 -64.64 1.32 -4.08
C LEU A 461 -64.11 0.03 -4.74
N LEU A 462 -64.20 -1.11 -4.03
CA LEU A 462 -64.76 -2.36 -4.60
C LEU A 462 -65.12 -3.38 -3.50
N ASN A 463 -65.97 -2.96 -2.56
CA ASN A 463 -66.36 -3.77 -1.41
C ASN A 463 -67.73 -4.45 -1.65
N ALA A 464 -67.74 -5.63 -2.26
CA ALA A 464 -68.95 -6.41 -2.51
C ALA A 464 -68.69 -7.93 -2.61
N THR A 465 -69.48 -8.72 -1.86
CA THR A 465 -69.63 -10.20 -1.92
C THR A 465 -68.39 -11.06 -1.68
N GLU A 466 -68.44 -12.18 -0.95
CA GLU A 466 -69.29 -12.68 0.15
C GLU A 466 -68.47 -13.85 0.80
N ASN A 467 -68.81 -14.51 1.92
CA ASN A 467 -70.08 -14.63 2.62
C ASN A 467 -69.89 -14.93 4.12
N GLU A 468 -70.86 -14.53 4.95
CA GLU A 468 -71.29 -15.33 6.11
C GLU A 468 -72.83 -15.30 6.21
N PRO A 469 -73.47 -16.39 6.63
CA PRO A 469 -74.83 -16.70 6.20
C PRO A 469 -75.93 -15.94 6.93
N ARG A 470 -76.90 -15.42 6.16
CA ARG A 470 -78.18 -14.92 6.68
C ARG A 470 -78.99 -16.08 7.29
N THR A 471 -79.13 -16.10 8.61
CA THR A 471 -80.22 -16.83 9.28
C THR A 471 -81.43 -15.91 9.46
N MET A 472 -82.64 -16.45 9.31
CA MET A 472 -83.87 -15.66 9.21
C MET A 472 -84.44 -15.20 10.56
N SER A 473 -85.20 -14.10 10.50
CA SER A 473 -85.68 -13.34 11.64
C SER A 473 -86.86 -13.96 12.41
N LYS A 474 -87.11 -13.41 13.62
CA LYS A 474 -88.34 -13.44 14.44
C LYS A 474 -88.66 -14.68 15.31
N ARG A 475 -88.34 -14.49 16.60
CA ARG A 475 -89.28 -14.54 17.75
C ARG A 475 -90.32 -15.67 17.79
N HIS A 476 -90.17 -16.53 18.81
CA HIS A 476 -91.31 -16.95 19.63
C HIS A 476 -91.19 -16.43 21.07
N ARG A 477 -92.12 -16.85 21.94
CA ARG A 477 -92.62 -16.11 23.11
C ARG A 477 -91.70 -16.17 24.35
N SER A 478 -91.81 -15.14 25.21
CA SER A 478 -91.52 -15.10 26.67
C SER A 478 -90.11 -15.42 27.22
N GLY A 479 -89.65 -14.61 28.20
CA GLY A 479 -89.03 -15.19 29.41
C GLY A 479 -87.69 -14.65 29.95
N VAL A 480 -87.74 -13.60 30.79
CA VAL A 480 -87.13 -13.58 32.15
C VAL A 480 -85.60 -13.84 32.33
N THR A 481 -84.85 -12.72 32.38
CA THR A 481 -83.80 -12.34 33.38
C THR A 481 -82.36 -12.95 33.42
N LYS A 482 -81.42 -12.07 33.86
CA LYS A 482 -80.17 -12.31 34.65
C LYS A 482 -78.95 -12.96 33.96
N GLU A 483 -77.68 -12.67 34.35
CA GLU A 483 -77.06 -11.53 35.08
C GLU A 483 -75.50 -11.60 34.91
N SER A 484 -74.77 -10.47 35.05
CA SER A 484 -73.34 -10.40 35.53
C SER A 484 -72.20 -11.00 34.65
N ARG A 485 -70.91 -10.53 34.63
CA ARG A 485 -70.18 -9.31 35.06
C ARG A 485 -68.71 -9.33 34.52
N LYS A 486 -68.08 -8.14 34.35
CA LYS A 486 -66.60 -7.86 34.51
C LYS A 486 -65.63 -8.57 33.52
N SER A 487 -64.32 -8.26 33.37
CA SER A 487 -63.40 -7.11 33.65
C SER A 487 -61.96 -7.50 33.17
N SER A 488 -60.92 -6.67 32.94
CA SER A 488 -60.70 -5.27 32.46
C SER A 488 -59.19 -4.92 32.65
N ARG A 489 -58.66 -3.83 32.02
CA ARG A 489 -57.33 -3.18 32.22
C ARG A 489 -56.08 -3.89 31.62
N ARG A 490 -54.94 -3.24 31.31
CA ARG A 490 -54.52 -1.80 31.19
C ARG A 490 -53.34 -1.68 30.18
N ILE A 491 -53.22 -0.67 29.27
CA ILE A 491 -52.51 0.66 29.36
C ILE A 491 -51.09 0.56 29.97
N THR A 492 -49.95 1.00 29.37
CA THR A 492 -49.41 2.41 29.24
C THR A 492 -48.20 2.51 28.26
N THR A 493 -48.14 3.39 27.23
CA THR A 493 -47.61 4.80 27.12
C THR A 493 -46.06 4.96 27.14
N THR A 494 -45.33 5.90 26.50
CA THR A 494 -45.63 7.11 25.66
C THR A 494 -44.36 7.68 24.95
N SER A 495 -44.53 8.51 23.88
CA SER A 495 -43.83 9.78 23.46
C SER A 495 -42.29 10.00 23.66
N SER A 496 -41.54 10.85 22.92
CA SER A 496 -41.89 12.05 22.14
C SER A 496 -40.83 12.52 21.09
N LYS A 497 -41.34 13.28 20.10
CA LYS A 497 -40.81 14.37 19.20
C LYS A 497 -39.66 15.28 19.74
N GLN A 498 -38.91 16.12 18.99
CA GLN A 498 -38.89 16.56 17.55
C GLN A 498 -37.61 17.40 17.17
N SER A 499 -37.15 17.35 15.89
CA SER A 499 -36.49 18.46 15.10
C SER A 499 -35.13 19.04 15.58
N MET A 500 -34.31 19.86 14.88
CA MET A 500 -34.15 20.44 13.51
C MET A 500 -32.62 20.53 13.22
N ALA A 501 -32.06 20.18 12.04
CA ALA A 501 -31.81 20.98 10.81
C ALA A 501 -30.61 21.98 10.81
N ALA A 502 -29.96 22.11 9.62
CA ALA A 502 -28.96 23.11 9.15
C ALA A 502 -27.43 22.82 9.24
N ARG A 503 -26.71 23.34 8.22
CA ARG A 503 -25.25 23.35 7.90
C ARG A 503 -24.69 24.77 8.21
N PRO A 504 -23.36 25.11 8.23
CA PRO A 504 -22.48 24.98 7.04
C PRO A 504 -20.92 24.90 7.23
N ALA A 505 -20.23 24.74 6.09
CA ALA A 505 -18.92 25.31 5.67
C ALA A 505 -17.61 25.22 6.51
N ALA A 506 -16.67 24.49 5.92
CA ALA A 506 -15.19 24.59 5.89
C ALA A 506 -14.43 25.79 6.52
N SER A 507 -13.27 25.48 7.13
CA SER A 507 -11.97 26.05 6.72
C SER A 507 -10.76 25.24 7.23
N THR A 508 -9.78 25.08 6.34
CA THR A 508 -8.34 24.87 6.57
C THR A 508 -7.76 25.39 7.90
N TYR A 509 -6.85 24.61 8.48
CA TYR A 509 -5.68 25.12 9.21
C TYR A 509 -4.43 24.34 8.79
N ALA A 510 -3.43 25.05 8.27
CA ALA A 510 -2.06 24.56 8.16
C ALA A 510 -1.26 25.09 9.35
N ASN A 511 -0.23 24.36 9.78
CA ASN A 511 0.74 24.89 10.75
C ASN A 511 2.11 24.27 10.47
N SER A 512 3.15 25.09 10.39
CA SER A 512 4.51 24.65 10.05
C SER A 512 5.57 25.59 10.65
N SER A 513 6.73 25.03 10.99
CA SER A 513 7.92 25.69 11.57
C SER A 513 7.75 26.30 12.98
N GLY A 514 8.82 26.39 13.77
CA GLY A 514 8.77 27.35 14.89
C GLY A 514 9.84 27.41 15.97
N SER A 515 10.59 26.34 16.33
CA SER A 515 11.77 26.40 17.24
C SER A 515 12.49 25.05 17.26
#